data_AF-A0A1G2XWU1-F1
#
_entry.id   AF-A0A1G2XWU1-F1
#
_cell.length_a   1.000
_cell.length_b   1.000
_cell.length_c   1.000
_cell.angle_alpha   90.00
_cell.angle_beta   90.00
_cell.angle_gamma   90.00
#
_symmetry.space_group_name_H-M   'P 1'
#
loop_
_entity.id
_entity.type
_entity.pdbx_description
1 polymer ?
#
loop_
_entity_poly.entity_id
_entity_poly.type
_entity_poly.pdbx_seq_one_letter_code
_entity_poly.pdbx_strand_id
1 'polypeptide(L)'
;HPPSPNTEDKKSSAIVTNQPNNKLNREEIRFLSDVATRPLSTTVSRYLRLNLSRRRGNAIRQALASAGIIESVTIITRSGQIVLYQLTESGRAVCSAASIEVRPRPRESLEHSYWINKTAEYFEKKGYDITREHSIKGNGAIDLLAVRPGQSIAIEVETGKSDIKSNLSHIKRSGFDKMILVATSPSAISACRKAIEAVEEGGSATIELLTWLDIS
;
A
#
# COMPACT_ATOMS: atom_id res chain seq x y z
N HIS A 1 -63.16 30.56 -19.96
CA HIS A 1 -62.62 31.90 -19.62
C HIS A 1 -63.60 32.59 -18.66
N PRO A 2 -63.15 33.35 -17.64
CA PRO A 2 -61.84 33.99 -17.49
C PRO A 2 -60.88 33.30 -16.48
N PRO A 3 -59.58 33.65 -16.50
CA PRO A 3 -58.53 33.12 -15.63
C PRO A 3 -57.98 34.12 -14.58
N SER A 4 -57.16 33.59 -13.65
CA SER A 4 -56.06 34.21 -12.87
C SER A 4 -56.42 35.01 -11.59
N PRO A 5 -55.55 35.04 -10.53
CA PRO A 5 -54.09 35.11 -10.63
C PRO A 5 -53.24 34.09 -9.84
N ASN A 6 -52.05 33.88 -10.40
CA ASN A 6 -50.86 33.29 -9.80
C ASN A 6 -50.45 34.04 -8.52
N THR A 7 -50.08 33.29 -7.49
CA THR A 7 -49.10 33.72 -6.50
C THR A 7 -47.89 32.79 -6.58
N GLU A 8 -46.81 33.33 -7.14
CA GLU A 8 -45.47 32.78 -7.04
C GLU A 8 -44.98 32.91 -5.59
N ASP A 9 -44.87 31.80 -4.87
CA ASP A 9 -44.05 31.74 -3.66
C ASP A 9 -42.70 31.12 -3.98
N LYS A 10 -41.75 32.00 -4.31
CA LYS A 10 -40.31 31.73 -4.24
C LYS A 10 -39.92 31.45 -2.78
N LYS A 11 -40.02 30.20 -2.32
CA LYS A 11 -39.24 29.73 -1.16
C LYS A 11 -37.86 29.26 -1.62
N SER A 12 -37.00 30.25 -1.82
CA SER A 12 -35.57 30.09 -1.60
C SER A 12 -35.36 29.89 -0.09
N SER A 13 -35.11 28.65 0.32
CA SER A 13 -34.68 28.37 1.70
C SER A 13 -33.50 27.42 1.65
N ALA A 14 -32.33 28.06 1.71
CA ALA A 14 -31.06 27.57 2.22
C ALA A 14 -30.81 26.06 2.14
N ILE A 15 -30.01 25.65 1.16
CA ILE A 15 -29.13 24.50 1.31
C ILE A 15 -28.20 24.82 2.48
N VAL A 16 -28.57 24.36 3.68
CA VAL A 16 -27.70 24.35 4.84
C VAL A 16 -26.55 23.41 4.50
N THR A 17 -25.49 23.99 3.96
CA THR A 17 -24.18 23.35 3.90
C THR A 17 -23.68 23.24 5.34
N ASN A 18 -24.07 22.15 6.01
CA ASN A 18 -23.40 21.69 7.21
C ASN A 18 -21.99 21.22 6.82
N GLN A 19 -21.10 22.18 6.52
CA GLN A 19 -19.68 21.94 6.65
C GLN A 19 -19.37 22.04 8.14
N PRO A 20 -19.07 20.94 8.85
CA PRO A 20 -18.54 21.07 10.18
C PRO A 20 -17.19 21.78 10.04
N ASN A 21 -17.13 23.01 10.55
CA ASN A 21 -15.90 23.77 10.76
C ASN A 21 -15.09 23.09 11.88
N ASN A 22 -14.75 21.82 11.69
CA ASN A 22 -14.08 21.00 12.68
C ASN A 22 -12.58 21.16 12.45
N LYS A 23 -12.05 22.23 13.02
CA LYS A 23 -10.61 22.41 13.13
C LYS A 23 -10.03 21.16 13.79
N LEU A 24 -9.17 20.44 13.07
CA LEU A 24 -8.54 19.21 13.58
C LEU A 24 -7.91 19.48 14.95
N ASN A 25 -8.16 18.58 15.89
CA ASN A 25 -7.55 18.68 17.20
C ASN A 25 -6.07 18.23 17.15
N ARG A 26 -5.32 18.54 18.21
CA ARG A 26 -3.87 18.26 18.28
C ARG A 26 -3.54 16.78 18.09
N GLU A 27 -4.39 15.87 18.54
CA GLU A 27 -4.13 14.43 18.43
C GLU A 27 -4.46 13.89 17.05
N GLU A 28 -5.51 14.41 16.40
CA GLU A 28 -5.81 14.13 15.00
C GLU A 28 -4.66 14.60 14.10
N ILE A 29 -4.12 15.79 14.33
CA ILE A 29 -2.93 16.31 13.62
C ILE A 29 -1.74 15.36 13.82
N ARG A 30 -1.45 14.95 15.05
CA ARG A 30 -0.37 13.99 15.35
C ARG A 30 -0.60 12.63 14.67
N PHE A 31 -1.84 12.17 14.65
CA PHE A 31 -2.23 10.91 14.01
C PHE A 31 -2.03 10.97 12.50
N LEU A 32 -2.49 12.04 11.85
CA LEU A 32 -2.36 12.24 10.41
C LEU A 32 -0.91 12.43 9.98
N SER A 33 -0.12 13.20 10.74
CA SER A 33 1.33 13.33 10.52
C SER A 33 2.03 11.98 10.60
N ASP A 34 1.65 11.13 11.55
CA ASP A 34 2.19 9.78 11.67
C ASP A 34 1.73 8.86 10.54
N VAL A 35 0.50 9.02 10.01
CA VAL A 35 0.02 8.27 8.82
C VAL A 35 0.84 8.67 7.60
N ALA A 36 1.07 9.96 7.40
CA ALA A 36 1.83 10.50 6.27
C ALA A 36 3.30 10.06 6.29
N THR A 37 3.93 10.03 7.46
CA THR A 37 5.37 9.76 7.59
C THR A 37 5.71 8.29 7.84
N ARG A 38 4.77 7.51 8.40
CA ARG A 38 4.94 6.09 8.74
C ARG A 38 3.75 5.26 8.24
N PRO A 39 3.54 5.19 6.92
CA PRO A 39 2.38 4.54 6.33
C PRO A 39 2.29 3.03 6.64
N LEU A 40 3.44 2.36 6.79
CA LEU A 40 3.52 0.92 7.06
C LEU A 40 3.36 0.54 8.54
N SER A 41 3.03 1.50 9.41
CA SER A 41 2.77 1.20 10.81
C SER A 41 1.38 0.59 11.00
N THR A 42 1.35 -0.58 11.65
CA THR A 42 0.11 -1.20 12.14
C THR A 42 -0.58 -0.27 13.14
N THR A 43 -1.89 -0.46 13.32
CA THR A 43 -2.69 0.25 14.31
C THR A 43 -2.07 0.21 15.71
N VAL A 44 -1.57 -0.96 16.13
CA VAL A 44 -0.97 -1.16 17.46
C VAL A 44 0.33 -0.34 17.59
N SER A 45 1.24 -0.47 16.63
CA SER A 45 2.52 0.25 16.64
C SER A 45 2.31 1.77 16.60
N ARG A 46 1.30 2.22 15.86
CA ARG A 46 0.89 3.64 15.77
C ARG A 46 0.39 4.15 17.12
N TYR A 47 -0.52 3.42 17.77
CA TYR A 47 -1.06 3.85 19.06
C TYR A 47 0.02 3.91 20.14
N LEU A 48 0.90 2.91 20.18
CA LEU A 48 2.02 2.89 21.12
C LEU A 48 2.93 4.11 20.93
N ARG A 49 3.36 4.38 19.69
CA ARG A 49 4.26 5.50 19.38
C ARG A 49 3.63 6.87 19.66
N LEU A 50 2.33 7.01 19.44
CA LEU A 50 1.61 8.26 19.69
C LEU A 50 1.21 8.43 21.16
N ASN A 51 1.48 7.43 22.01
CA ASN A 51 1.05 7.34 23.40
C ASN A 51 -0.49 7.44 23.54
N LEU A 52 -1.21 6.69 22.70
CA LEU A 52 -2.67 6.63 22.68
C LEU A 52 -3.17 5.32 23.29
N SER A 53 -4.18 5.40 24.15
CA SER A 53 -4.93 4.20 24.56
C SER A 53 -5.69 3.62 23.36
N ARG A 54 -5.99 2.32 23.38
CA ARG A 54 -6.75 1.65 22.30
C ARG A 54 -8.08 2.35 22.02
N ARG A 55 -8.81 2.72 23.08
CA ARG A 55 -10.09 3.44 22.97
C ARG A 55 -9.92 4.78 22.28
N ARG A 56 -8.92 5.57 22.70
CA ARG A 56 -8.68 6.92 22.18
C ARG A 56 -8.19 6.88 20.73
N GLY A 57 -7.23 6.01 20.44
CA GLY A 57 -6.75 5.79 19.08
C GLY A 57 -7.86 5.33 18.14
N ASN A 58 -8.74 4.42 18.59
CA ASN A 58 -9.90 3.98 17.81
C ASN A 58 -10.89 5.11 17.54
N ALA A 59 -11.17 5.97 18.53
CA ALA A 59 -12.05 7.11 18.34
C ALA A 59 -11.52 8.09 17.30
N ILE A 60 -10.23 8.45 17.39
CA ILE A 60 -9.55 9.32 16.40
C ILE A 60 -9.62 8.69 15.01
N ARG A 61 -9.23 7.43 14.89
CA ARG A 61 -9.25 6.70 13.62
C ARG A 61 -10.66 6.67 13.02
N GLN A 62 -11.68 6.36 13.81
CA GLN A 62 -13.07 6.30 13.34
C GLN A 62 -13.53 7.68 12.88
N ALA A 63 -13.27 8.74 13.64
CA ALA A 63 -13.62 10.10 13.25
C ALA A 63 -12.98 10.50 11.91
N LEU A 64 -11.67 10.25 11.75
CA LEU A 64 -10.95 10.55 10.51
C LEU A 64 -11.43 9.71 9.32
N ALA A 65 -11.74 8.43 9.54
CA ALA A 65 -12.25 7.54 8.49
C ALA A 65 -13.68 7.93 8.07
N SER A 66 -14.56 8.24 9.03
CA SER A 66 -15.92 8.72 8.76
C SER A 66 -15.95 10.07 8.06
N ALA A 67 -14.94 10.92 8.31
CA ALA A 67 -14.73 12.17 7.58
C ALA A 67 -14.11 11.97 6.18
N GLY A 68 -13.79 10.74 5.78
CA GLY A 68 -13.15 10.44 4.50
C GLY A 68 -11.72 10.97 4.37
N ILE A 69 -11.05 11.26 5.49
CA ILE A 69 -9.67 11.79 5.53
C ILE A 69 -8.65 10.66 5.39
N ILE A 70 -8.95 9.50 5.98
CA ILE A 70 -8.11 8.30 5.87
C ILE A 70 -8.94 7.13 5.35
N GLU A 71 -8.26 6.19 4.70
CA GLU A 71 -8.81 4.88 4.35
C GLU A 71 -7.94 3.76 4.90
N SER A 72 -8.56 2.60 5.15
CA SER A 72 -7.90 1.41 5.67
C SER A 72 -7.49 0.48 4.55
N VAL A 73 -6.26 -0.04 4.63
CA VAL A 73 -5.78 -1.12 3.78
C VAL A 73 -5.56 -2.35 4.65
N THR A 74 -6.34 -3.40 4.38
CA THR A 74 -6.20 -4.69 5.06
C THR A 74 -5.15 -5.54 4.36
N ILE A 75 -4.20 -6.05 5.13
CA ILE A 75 -3.13 -6.93 4.63
C ILE A 75 -3.28 -8.28 5.32
N ILE A 76 -3.38 -9.34 4.50
CA ILE A 76 -3.40 -10.73 4.97
C ILE A 76 -1.99 -11.09 5.43
N THR A 77 -1.84 -11.84 6.51
CA THR A 77 -0.57 -12.35 7.05
C THR A 77 -0.78 -13.79 7.52
N ARG A 78 0.28 -14.54 7.85
CA ARG A 78 0.14 -15.90 8.40
C ARG A 78 -0.68 -15.95 9.69
N SER A 79 -0.55 -14.94 10.55
CA SER A 79 -1.23 -14.88 11.86
C SER A 79 -2.59 -14.19 11.83
N GLY A 80 -3.11 -13.84 10.65
CA GLY A 80 -4.40 -13.19 10.48
C GLY A 80 -4.32 -11.98 9.56
N GLN A 81 -4.90 -10.85 9.96
CA GLN A 81 -4.90 -9.64 9.17
C GLN A 81 -4.40 -8.46 9.99
N ILE A 82 -3.66 -7.57 9.33
CA ILE A 82 -3.31 -6.26 9.88
C ILE A 82 -4.00 -5.17 9.08
N VAL A 83 -4.19 -4.02 9.71
CA VAL A 83 -4.75 -2.83 9.06
C VAL A 83 -3.70 -1.72 9.06
N LEU A 84 -3.44 -1.20 7.87
CA LEU A 84 -2.70 0.03 7.64
C LEU A 84 -3.66 1.17 7.27
N TYR A 85 -3.15 2.40 7.29
CA TYR A 85 -3.93 3.57 6.88
C TYR A 85 -3.13 4.40 5.88
N GLN A 86 -3.84 4.93 4.89
CA GLN A 86 -3.32 5.95 3.98
C GLN A 86 -4.26 7.16 3.98
N LEU A 87 -3.70 8.32 3.61
CA LEU A 87 -4.49 9.52 3.35
C LEU A 87 -5.24 9.36 2.05
N THR A 88 -6.52 9.74 2.05
CA THR A 88 -7.29 9.96 0.82
C THR A 88 -6.85 11.26 0.14
N GLU A 89 -7.37 11.56 -1.04
CA GLU A 89 -7.12 12.85 -1.69
C GLU A 89 -7.61 14.03 -0.82
N SER A 90 -8.82 13.89 -0.26
CA SER A 90 -9.36 14.85 0.71
C SER A 90 -8.45 14.97 1.94
N GLY A 91 -7.96 13.85 2.48
CA GLY A 91 -7.06 13.87 3.62
C GLY A 91 -5.72 14.53 3.35
N ARG A 92 -5.19 14.43 2.13
CA ARG A 92 -3.98 15.15 1.70
C ARG A 92 -4.21 16.65 1.65
N ALA A 93 -5.35 17.10 1.13
CA ALA A 93 -5.73 18.51 1.13
C ALA A 93 -5.88 19.05 2.57
N VAL A 94 -6.53 18.29 3.45
CA VAL A 94 -6.67 18.62 4.88
C VAL A 94 -5.30 18.72 5.57
N CYS A 95 -4.40 17.77 5.33
CA CYS A 95 -3.05 17.81 5.89
C CYS A 95 -2.26 19.03 5.41
N SER A 96 -2.36 19.37 4.13
CA SER A 96 -1.70 20.54 3.55
C SER A 96 -2.20 21.84 4.19
N ALA A 97 -3.52 21.99 4.36
CA ALA A 97 -4.12 23.13 5.05
C ALA A 97 -3.71 23.22 6.53
N ALA A 98 -3.43 22.08 7.16
CA ALA A 98 -2.96 21.98 8.54
C ALA A 98 -1.42 22.08 8.69
N SER A 99 -0.68 22.41 7.61
CA SER A 99 0.78 22.45 7.60
C SER A 99 1.45 21.14 8.03
N ILE A 100 0.80 20.00 7.76
CA ILE A 100 1.37 18.68 7.94
C ILE A 100 2.12 18.31 6.65
N GLU A 101 3.40 17.97 6.78
CA GLU A 101 4.19 17.50 5.64
C GLU A 101 3.62 16.17 5.12
N VAL A 102 3.22 16.15 3.85
CA VAL A 102 2.75 14.94 3.17
C VAL A 102 3.63 14.67 1.96
N ARG A 103 4.24 13.49 1.94
CA ARG A 103 5.00 13.03 0.77
C ARG A 103 4.07 12.88 -0.44
N PRO A 104 4.60 13.02 -1.67
CA PRO A 104 3.86 12.69 -2.88
C PRO A 104 3.19 11.31 -2.77
N ARG A 105 2.06 11.14 -3.46
CA ARG A 105 1.37 9.85 -3.46
C ARG A 105 2.32 8.78 -4.03
N PRO A 106 2.61 7.71 -3.29
CA PRO A 106 3.36 6.59 -3.85
C PRO A 106 2.61 6.04 -5.07
N ARG A 107 3.37 5.66 -6.11
CA ARG A 107 2.80 4.95 -7.26
C ARG A 107 2.32 3.56 -6.86
N GLU A 108 3.00 2.97 -5.87
CA GLU A 108 2.73 1.65 -5.34
C GLU A 108 1.65 1.66 -4.27
N SER A 109 0.98 0.51 -4.12
CA SER A 109 0.01 0.30 -3.05
C SER A 109 0.70 0.05 -1.71
N LEU A 110 0.01 0.37 -0.60
CA LEU A 110 0.54 0.04 0.74
C LEU A 110 0.76 -1.45 0.97
N GLU A 111 -0.07 -2.31 0.35
CA GLU A 111 0.11 -3.76 0.39
C GLU A 111 1.46 -4.14 -0.23
N HIS A 112 1.76 -3.61 -1.42
CA HIS A 112 3.02 -3.85 -2.10
C HIS A 112 4.22 -3.40 -1.26
N SER A 113 4.22 -2.13 -0.83
CA SER A 113 5.34 -1.60 -0.05
C SER A 113 5.51 -2.30 1.31
N TYR A 114 4.43 -2.79 1.93
CA TYR A 114 4.52 -3.61 3.13
C TYR A 114 5.25 -4.92 2.84
N TRP A 115 4.88 -5.60 1.76
CA TRP A 115 5.46 -6.89 1.41
C TRP A 115 6.87 -6.80 0.86
N ILE A 116 7.25 -5.71 0.18
CA ILE A 116 8.65 -5.41 -0.13
C ILE A 116 9.47 -5.37 1.16
N ASN A 117 9.01 -4.63 2.18
CA ASN A 117 9.75 -4.53 3.43
C ASN A 117 9.81 -5.85 4.18
N LYS A 118 8.73 -6.64 4.22
CA LYS A 118 8.76 -7.96 4.86
C LYS A 118 9.63 -8.96 4.14
N THR A 119 9.63 -8.92 2.81
CA THR A 119 10.50 -9.75 1.99
C THR A 119 11.96 -9.37 2.20
N ALA A 120 12.30 -8.08 2.21
CA ALA A 120 13.64 -7.62 2.54
C ALA A 120 14.09 -8.12 3.93
N GLU A 121 13.28 -7.90 4.97
CA GLU A 121 13.57 -8.39 6.33
C GLU A 121 13.80 -9.92 6.37
N TYR A 122 13.05 -10.67 5.58
CA TYR A 122 13.16 -12.13 5.49
C TYR A 122 14.49 -12.59 4.88
N PHE A 123 14.92 -11.96 3.78
CA PHE A 123 16.20 -12.31 3.13
C PHE A 123 17.40 -11.75 3.90
N GLU A 124 17.30 -10.56 4.50
CA GLU A 124 18.32 -10.03 5.42
C GLU A 124 18.62 -11.02 6.55
N LYS A 125 17.58 -11.59 7.19
CA LYS A 125 17.73 -12.62 8.23
C LYS A 125 18.40 -13.90 7.75
N LYS A 126 18.38 -14.16 6.44
CA LYS A 126 19.07 -15.29 5.80
C LYS A 126 20.50 -14.96 5.34
N GLY A 127 21.00 -13.77 5.69
CA GLY A 127 22.36 -13.33 5.39
C GLY A 127 22.54 -12.82 3.96
N TYR A 128 21.49 -12.26 3.35
CA TYR A 128 21.61 -11.54 2.08
C TYR A 128 21.72 -10.04 2.33
N ASP A 129 22.54 -9.38 1.52
CA ASP A 129 22.52 -7.94 1.34
C ASP A 129 21.38 -7.57 0.38
N ILE A 130 20.53 -6.61 0.78
CA ILE A 130 19.34 -6.22 0.01
C ILE A 130 19.49 -4.84 -0.63
N THR A 131 19.24 -4.79 -1.94
CA THR A 131 19.00 -3.53 -2.68
C THR A 131 17.53 -3.44 -3.07
N ARG A 132 16.86 -2.35 -2.71
CA ARG A 132 15.47 -2.05 -3.12
C ARG A 132 15.45 -1.27 -4.43
N GLU A 133 14.44 -1.47 -5.27
CA GLU A 133 14.25 -0.79 -6.56
C GLU A 133 15.52 -0.85 -7.45
N HIS A 134 16.04 -2.06 -7.66
CA HIS A 134 17.26 -2.22 -8.44
C HIS A 134 16.95 -2.08 -9.94
N SER A 135 17.44 -0.99 -10.54
CA SER A 135 17.30 -0.76 -11.99
C SER A 135 18.20 -1.70 -12.78
N ILE A 136 17.61 -2.43 -13.73
CA ILE A 136 18.32 -3.29 -14.68
C ILE A 136 18.49 -2.49 -15.98
N LYS A 137 19.75 -2.25 -16.37
CA LYS A 137 20.07 -1.46 -17.57
C LYS A 137 19.38 -2.05 -18.80
N GLY A 138 18.41 -1.32 -19.35
CA GLY A 138 17.66 -1.70 -20.55
C GLY A 138 16.51 -2.69 -20.34
N ASN A 139 16.22 -3.11 -19.10
CA ASN A 139 15.26 -4.19 -18.80
C ASN A 139 14.32 -3.90 -17.62
N GLY A 140 14.10 -2.63 -17.28
CA GLY A 140 13.18 -2.23 -16.20
C GLY A 140 13.86 -2.19 -14.83
N ALA A 141 13.09 -2.37 -13.77
CA ALA A 141 13.58 -2.46 -12.39
C ALA A 141 12.93 -3.66 -11.71
N ILE A 142 13.64 -4.25 -10.76
CA ILE A 142 13.12 -5.29 -9.87
C ILE A 142 12.85 -4.70 -8.49
N ASP A 143 11.85 -5.22 -7.80
CA ASP A 143 11.50 -4.74 -6.46
C ASP A 143 12.67 -4.89 -5.49
N LEU A 144 13.29 -6.07 -5.47
CA LEU A 144 14.42 -6.38 -4.59
C LEU A 144 15.48 -7.22 -5.30
N LEU A 145 16.73 -6.86 -5.06
CA LEU A 145 17.90 -7.68 -5.35
C LEU A 145 18.51 -8.18 -4.04
N ALA A 146 18.60 -9.49 -3.86
CA ALA A 146 19.25 -10.12 -2.73
C ALA A 146 20.57 -10.77 -3.15
N VAL A 147 21.68 -10.37 -2.55
CA VAL A 147 23.03 -10.84 -2.90
C VAL A 147 23.74 -11.41 -1.69
N ARG A 148 24.48 -12.51 -1.91
CA ARG A 148 25.50 -13.04 -0.99
C ARG A 148 26.61 -13.70 -1.81
N PRO A 149 27.75 -14.09 -1.22
CA PRO A 149 28.84 -14.70 -1.99
C PRO A 149 28.37 -15.89 -2.84
N GLY A 150 28.55 -15.79 -4.16
CA GLY A 150 28.19 -16.82 -5.12
C GLY A 150 26.69 -16.95 -5.44
N GLN A 151 25.85 -16.01 -4.99
CA GLN A 151 24.42 -16.04 -5.29
C GLN A 151 23.78 -14.66 -5.35
N SER A 152 23.05 -14.42 -6.44
CA SER A 152 22.22 -13.25 -6.70
C SER A 152 20.78 -13.68 -7.01
N ILE A 153 19.82 -13.07 -6.34
CA ILE A 153 18.40 -13.39 -6.48
C ILE A 153 17.63 -12.12 -6.79
N ALA A 154 16.94 -12.12 -7.94
CA ALA A 154 15.93 -11.12 -8.23
C ALA A 154 14.61 -11.54 -7.59
N ILE A 155 13.96 -10.61 -6.89
CA ILE A 155 12.71 -10.88 -6.18
C ILE A 155 11.67 -9.84 -6.60
N GLU A 156 10.48 -10.31 -6.97
CA GLU A 156 9.31 -9.48 -7.31
C GLU A 156 8.14 -9.80 -6.40
N VAL A 157 7.46 -8.77 -5.91
CA VAL A 157 6.32 -8.85 -4.99
C VAL A 157 5.02 -8.67 -5.76
N GLU A 158 4.20 -9.71 -5.74
CA GLU A 158 2.99 -9.77 -6.57
C GLU A 158 1.73 -9.64 -5.73
N THR A 159 1.01 -8.52 -5.92
CA THR A 159 -0.31 -8.28 -5.31
C THR A 159 -1.48 -8.73 -6.19
N GLY A 160 -1.20 -9.35 -7.34
CA GLY A 160 -2.21 -9.84 -8.29
C GLY A 160 -2.85 -8.76 -9.18
N LYS A 161 -2.23 -7.58 -9.28
CA LYS A 161 -2.70 -6.45 -10.11
C LYS A 161 -1.74 -6.11 -11.26
N SER A 162 -0.62 -6.82 -11.36
CA SER A 162 0.51 -6.52 -12.23
C SER A 162 0.53 -7.43 -13.47
N ASP A 163 1.20 -6.98 -14.53
CA ASP A 163 1.54 -7.84 -15.68
C ASP A 163 2.79 -8.67 -15.39
N ILE A 164 2.58 -9.77 -14.66
CA ILE A 164 3.63 -10.70 -14.21
C ILE A 164 4.41 -11.28 -15.38
N LYS A 165 3.75 -11.49 -16.53
CA LYS A 165 4.35 -12.16 -17.70
C LYS A 165 5.41 -11.28 -18.34
N SER A 166 5.14 -9.98 -18.47
CA SER A 166 6.11 -9.01 -18.97
C SER A 166 7.37 -9.02 -18.08
N ASN A 167 7.20 -8.89 -16.76
CA ASN A 167 8.29 -8.87 -15.78
C ASN A 167 9.19 -10.13 -15.87
N LEU A 168 8.58 -11.32 -15.91
CA LEU A 168 9.32 -12.59 -16.02
C LEU A 168 10.19 -12.66 -17.28
N SER A 169 9.69 -12.15 -18.42
CA SER A 169 10.41 -12.20 -19.70
C SER A 169 11.62 -11.25 -19.77
N HIS A 170 11.59 -10.15 -19.02
CA HIS A 170 12.71 -9.21 -18.92
C HIS A 170 13.80 -9.75 -18.00
N ILE A 171 13.43 -10.40 -16.89
CA ILE A 171 14.36 -10.78 -15.83
C ILE A 171 15.13 -12.08 -16.15
N LYS A 172 14.57 -12.99 -16.95
CA LYS A 172 15.32 -14.15 -17.47
C LYS A 172 16.58 -13.75 -18.25
N ARG A 173 16.64 -12.53 -18.79
CA ARG A 173 17.77 -12.02 -19.58
C ARG A 173 18.82 -11.26 -18.76
N SER A 174 18.60 -11.06 -17.46
CA SER A 174 19.49 -10.24 -16.60
C SER A 174 20.59 -11.01 -15.85
N GLY A 175 20.71 -12.32 -16.05
CA GLY A 175 21.86 -13.09 -15.56
C GLY A 175 21.89 -13.34 -14.04
N PHE A 176 20.75 -13.21 -13.36
CA PHE A 176 20.62 -13.62 -11.95
C PHE A 176 20.61 -15.15 -11.82
N ASP A 177 21.14 -15.65 -10.70
CA ASP A 177 21.21 -17.10 -10.44
C ASP A 177 19.82 -17.70 -10.18
N LYS A 178 18.92 -16.92 -9.58
CA LYS A 178 17.56 -17.33 -9.25
C LYS A 178 16.61 -16.13 -9.34
N MET A 179 15.35 -16.43 -9.65
CA MET A 179 14.24 -15.49 -9.51
C MET A 179 13.23 -16.02 -8.50
N ILE A 180 12.73 -15.13 -7.63
CA ILE A 180 11.68 -15.45 -6.67
C ILE A 180 10.49 -14.52 -6.89
N LEU A 181 9.31 -15.09 -7.10
CA LEU A 181 8.05 -14.37 -7.01
C LEU A 181 7.50 -14.50 -5.59
N VAL A 182 7.04 -13.41 -5.01
CA VAL A 182 6.38 -13.38 -3.71
C VAL A 182 4.92 -13.01 -3.89
N ALA A 183 4.03 -14.00 -3.83
CA ALA A 183 2.59 -13.75 -3.91
C ALA A 183 2.02 -13.32 -2.56
N THR A 184 1.29 -12.19 -2.52
CA THR A 184 0.75 -11.61 -1.27
C THR A 184 -0.67 -12.07 -0.94
N SER A 185 -1.33 -12.79 -1.85
CA SER A 185 -2.72 -13.24 -1.72
C SER A 185 -3.00 -14.50 -2.54
N PRO A 186 -4.11 -15.23 -2.29
CA PRO A 186 -4.48 -16.40 -3.09
C PRO A 186 -4.66 -16.08 -4.59
N SER A 187 -5.20 -14.90 -4.92
CA SER A 187 -5.32 -14.43 -6.29
C SER A 187 -3.95 -14.19 -6.93
N ALA A 188 -3.01 -13.60 -6.18
CA ALA A 188 -1.63 -13.43 -6.64
C ALA A 188 -0.93 -14.78 -6.87
N ILE A 189 -1.11 -15.78 -5.98
CA ILE A 189 -0.56 -17.14 -6.20
C ILE A 189 -1.04 -17.70 -7.54
N SER A 190 -2.33 -17.56 -7.81
CA SER A 190 -2.96 -18.08 -9.02
C SER A 190 -2.42 -17.38 -10.28
N ALA A 191 -2.19 -16.06 -10.20
CA ALA A 191 -1.58 -15.29 -11.28
C ALA A 191 -0.11 -15.68 -11.51
N CYS A 192 0.70 -15.78 -10.44
CA CYS A 192 2.11 -16.18 -10.52
C CYS A 192 2.27 -17.57 -11.14
N ARG A 193 1.48 -18.56 -10.71
CA ARG A 193 1.55 -19.92 -11.26
C ARG A 193 1.28 -19.95 -12.76
N LYS A 194 0.21 -19.28 -13.20
CA LYS A 194 -0.12 -19.15 -14.64
C LYS A 194 1.02 -18.48 -15.43
N ALA A 195 1.66 -17.48 -14.84
CA ALA A 195 2.76 -16.77 -15.48
C ALA A 195 4.03 -17.62 -15.57
N ILE A 196 4.36 -18.40 -14.53
CA ILE A 196 5.49 -19.34 -14.52
C ILE A 196 5.30 -20.41 -15.59
N GLU A 197 4.13 -21.07 -15.60
CA GLU A 197 3.79 -22.11 -16.58
C GLU A 197 3.94 -21.60 -18.03
N ALA A 198 3.55 -20.35 -18.30
CA ALA A 198 3.64 -19.75 -19.63
C ALA A 198 5.07 -19.39 -20.08
N VAL A 199 6.08 -19.46 -19.20
CA VAL A 199 7.46 -19.00 -19.47
C VAL A 199 8.49 -20.14 -19.34
N GLU A 200 8.11 -21.31 -18.84
CA GLU A 200 9.01 -22.46 -18.64
C GLU A 200 9.47 -23.17 -19.94
N GLU A 201 9.00 -22.77 -21.12
CA GLU A 201 9.37 -23.38 -22.41
C GLU A 201 10.77 -23.01 -22.97
N GLY A 202 11.75 -22.53 -22.17
CA GLY A 202 13.02 -22.01 -22.75
C GLY A 202 14.30 -21.79 -21.91
N GLY A 203 14.53 -22.45 -20.76
CA GLY A 203 15.76 -22.33 -19.93
C GLY A 203 15.99 -20.91 -19.32
N SER A 204 17.00 -20.58 -18.48
CA SER A 204 17.99 -21.30 -17.63
C SER A 204 17.91 -20.84 -16.15
N ALA A 205 17.16 -19.78 -15.80
CA ALA A 205 17.00 -19.32 -14.42
C ALA A 205 15.90 -20.12 -13.71
N THR A 206 16.17 -20.64 -12.51
CA THR A 206 15.16 -21.28 -11.67
C THR A 206 14.21 -20.20 -11.14
N ILE A 207 12.92 -20.30 -11.48
CA ILE A 207 11.88 -19.45 -10.90
C ILE A 207 11.29 -20.21 -9.71
N GLU A 208 11.26 -19.57 -8.55
CA GLU A 208 10.66 -20.09 -7.32
C GLU A 208 9.50 -19.18 -6.91
N LEU A 209 8.42 -19.78 -6.39
CA LEU A 209 7.27 -19.04 -5.88
C LEU A 209 7.23 -19.17 -4.36
N LEU A 210 7.40 -18.05 -3.68
CA LEU A 210 7.08 -17.89 -2.26
C LEU A 210 5.72 -17.21 -2.10
N THR A 211 5.13 -17.36 -0.92
CA THR A 211 3.86 -16.77 -0.54
C THR A 211 4.01 -15.93 0.71
N TRP A 212 3.00 -15.12 1.01
CA TRP A 212 2.92 -14.41 2.28
C TRP A 212 3.06 -15.32 3.51
N LEU A 213 2.70 -16.60 3.39
CA LEU A 213 2.81 -17.59 4.48
C LEU A 213 4.26 -18.00 4.77
N ASP A 214 5.15 -17.89 3.79
CA ASP A 214 6.56 -18.27 3.89
C ASP A 214 7.42 -17.16 4.51
N ILE A 215 6.93 -15.91 4.39
CA ILE A 215 7.68 -14.70 4.74
C ILE A 215 7.26 -14.11 6.09
N SER A 216 5.98 -14.28 6.49
CA SER A 216 5.44 -13.69 7.72
C SER A 216 5.52 -14.58 8.95
#